data_AF-A0A0T6AT82-F1
#
_entry.id   AF-A0A0T6AT82-F1
#
_cell.length_a   1.000
_cell.length_b   1.000
_cell.length_c   1.000
_cell.angle_alpha   90.00
_cell.angle_beta   90.00
_cell.angle_gamma   90.00
#
_symmetry.space_group_name_H-M   'P 1'
#
loop_
_entity.id
_entity.type
_entity.pdbx_description
1 polymer ?
#
loop_
_entity_poly.entity_id
_entity_poly.type
_entity_poly.pdbx_seq_one_letter_code
_entity_poly.pdbx_strand_id
1 'polypeptide(L)'
;ANLTGLQEALKELEKESENLKQVDEELKKKEKKTPWNIDTISKPGFAKTVINKRPSRPTDENLTEEEKEIRMKKFMKEHEKELKHYAMLRKYDDSRAYLKAHNYLVSEDTANCLVIWCINWEMEQKHDLMQHVAHQIICMQYILELAKQLECDPRACLDMFFTKIQVAEPEYRASFEEELRQFKERIVRRAGEKLEEAVKEVEEEERQKRLGPGGLDPIEVFESLPDELRKCFESQNIALLQETVAKMNE
;
A
#
# COMPACT_ATOMS: atom_id res chain seq x y z
N ALA A 1 -45.90 -56.09 68.66
CA ALA A 1 -44.44 -55.94 68.70
C ALA A 1 -44.08 -54.46 68.68
N ASN A 2 -43.48 -54.00 69.78
CA ASN A 2 -42.77 -52.73 70.03
C ASN A 2 -43.44 -51.38 69.73
N LEU A 3 -44.70 -51.18 70.14
CA LEU A 3 -45.32 -49.84 70.15
C LEU A 3 -44.63 -48.89 71.15
N THR A 4 -44.16 -49.42 72.28
CA THR A 4 -43.42 -48.70 73.32
C THR A 4 -42.01 -48.30 72.86
N GLY A 5 -41.28 -49.23 72.21
CA GLY A 5 -39.98 -48.92 71.61
C GLY A 5 -40.07 -47.90 70.46
N LEU A 6 -41.18 -47.89 69.71
CA LEU A 6 -41.45 -46.85 68.71
C LEU A 6 -41.70 -45.47 69.36
N GLN A 7 -42.42 -45.43 70.49
CA GLN A 7 -42.68 -44.18 71.23
C GLN A 7 -41.42 -43.62 71.89
N GLU A 8 -40.52 -44.48 72.38
CA GLU A 8 -39.21 -44.08 72.90
C GLU A 8 -38.32 -43.56 71.77
N ALA A 9 -38.25 -44.26 70.63
CA ALA A 9 -37.54 -43.80 69.45
C ALA A 9 -38.09 -42.46 68.92
N LEU A 10 -39.41 -42.25 68.90
CA LEU A 10 -40.02 -40.98 68.52
C LEU A 10 -39.64 -39.84 69.48
N LYS A 11 -39.60 -40.10 70.79
CA LYS A 11 -39.15 -39.11 71.78
C LYS A 11 -37.66 -38.80 71.67
N GLU A 12 -36.83 -39.78 71.32
CA GLU A 12 -35.40 -39.56 71.05
C GLU A 12 -35.20 -38.75 69.76
N LEU A 13 -35.93 -39.08 68.69
CA LEU A 13 -35.94 -38.33 67.43
C LEU A 13 -36.44 -36.89 67.61
N GLU A 14 -37.43 -36.65 68.48
CA GLU A 14 -37.91 -35.30 68.81
C GLU A 14 -36.83 -34.48 69.51
N LYS A 15 -36.13 -35.06 70.48
CA LYS A 15 -35.00 -34.40 71.16
C LYS A 15 -33.85 -34.12 70.20
N GLU A 16 -33.52 -35.08 69.33
CA GLU A 16 -32.50 -34.89 68.30
C GLU A 16 -32.91 -33.79 67.31
N SER A 17 -34.19 -33.74 66.93
CA SER A 17 -34.73 -32.67 66.09
C SER A 17 -34.61 -31.28 66.74
N GLU A 18 -34.88 -31.17 68.04
CA GLU A 18 -34.71 -29.92 68.79
C GLU A 18 -33.23 -29.49 68.88
N ASN A 19 -32.33 -30.43 69.14
CA ASN A 19 -30.89 -30.17 69.17
C ASN A 19 -30.38 -29.71 67.79
N LEU A 20 -30.82 -30.36 66.71
CA LEU A 20 -30.46 -29.98 65.34
C LEU A 20 -30.98 -28.57 64.98
N LYS A 21 -32.18 -28.19 65.44
CA LYS A 21 -32.71 -26.83 65.25
C LYS A 21 -31.85 -25.78 65.96
N GLN A 22 -31.40 -26.06 67.19
CA GLN A 22 -30.52 -25.16 67.93
C GLN A 22 -29.16 -25.00 67.22
N VAL A 23 -28.57 -26.10 66.74
CA VAL A 23 -27.31 -26.07 65.97
C VAL A 23 -27.48 -25.30 64.65
N ASP A 24 -28.60 -25.47 63.95
CA ASP A 24 -28.90 -24.72 62.72
C ASP A 24 -29.03 -23.20 62.98
N GLU A 25 -29.69 -22.81 64.08
CA GLU A 25 -29.75 -21.40 64.50
C GLU A 25 -28.37 -20.82 64.86
N GLU A 26 -27.51 -21.61 65.52
CA GLU A 26 -26.14 -21.21 65.80
C GLU A 26 -25.30 -21.05 64.53
N LEU A 27 -25.45 -21.95 63.56
CA LEU A 27 -24.76 -21.88 62.28
C LEU A 27 -25.21 -20.64 61.49
N LYS A 28 -26.52 -20.34 61.43
CA LYS A 28 -27.05 -19.11 60.82
C LYS A 28 -26.50 -17.85 61.48
N LYS A 29 -26.31 -17.85 62.81
CA LYS A 29 -25.66 -16.73 63.52
C LYS A 29 -24.18 -16.62 63.18
N LYS A 30 -23.48 -17.74 62.99
CA LYS A 30 -22.08 -17.78 62.56
C LYS A 30 -21.92 -17.27 61.12
N GLU A 31 -22.77 -17.71 60.18
CA GLU A 31 -22.81 -17.23 58.79
C GLU A 31 -23.10 -15.72 58.67
N LYS A 32 -23.94 -15.16 59.56
CA LYS A 32 -24.15 -13.70 59.61
C LYS A 32 -22.94 -12.94 60.16
N LYS A 33 -22.12 -13.59 60.99
CA LYS A 33 -20.91 -13.01 61.59
C LYS A 33 -19.65 -13.27 60.75
N THR A 34 -19.69 -14.17 59.77
CA THR A 34 -18.52 -14.45 58.93
C THR A 34 -18.13 -13.18 58.17
N PRO A 35 -16.84 -12.80 58.23
CA PRO A 35 -16.35 -11.66 57.46
C PRO A 35 -16.54 -11.88 55.96
N TRP A 36 -16.86 -10.81 55.26
CA TRP A 36 -16.99 -10.82 53.81
C TRP A 36 -15.62 -11.10 53.15
N ASN A 37 -15.51 -12.23 52.46
CA ASN A 37 -14.37 -12.59 51.61
C ASN A 37 -14.80 -12.68 50.14
N ILE A 38 -13.86 -12.89 49.21
CA ILE A 38 -14.11 -12.91 47.75
C ILE A 38 -15.25 -13.87 47.38
N ASP A 39 -15.32 -15.02 48.06
CA ASP A 39 -16.34 -16.05 47.83
C ASP A 39 -17.72 -15.71 48.44
N THR A 40 -17.75 -14.82 49.43
CA THR A 40 -18.99 -14.39 50.11
C THR A 40 -19.55 -13.11 49.48
N ILE A 41 -18.67 -12.22 48.99
CA ILE A 41 -19.03 -10.89 48.45
C ILE A 41 -19.75 -11.01 47.12
N SER A 42 -19.28 -11.88 46.22
CA SER A 42 -19.84 -11.96 44.88
C SER A 42 -19.54 -13.31 44.22
N LYS A 43 -20.30 -13.62 43.17
CA LYS A 43 -20.03 -14.73 42.26
C LYS A 43 -19.80 -14.17 40.86
N PRO A 44 -18.91 -14.74 40.05
CA PRO A 44 -18.72 -14.28 38.68
C PRO A 44 -20.00 -14.54 37.87
N GLY A 45 -20.75 -13.46 37.57
CA GLY A 45 -22.00 -13.56 36.80
C GLY A 45 -21.79 -13.85 35.32
N PHE A 46 -20.68 -13.36 34.76
CA PHE A 46 -20.27 -13.62 33.37
C PHE A 46 -18.77 -13.44 33.25
N ALA A 47 -18.08 -14.41 32.64
CA ALA A 47 -16.67 -14.34 32.34
C ALA A 47 -16.44 -14.74 30.87
N LYS A 48 -16.01 -13.78 30.05
CA LYS A 48 -15.62 -14.00 28.66
C LYS A 48 -14.28 -13.34 28.38
N THR A 49 -13.29 -14.14 28.07
CA THR A 49 -12.00 -13.66 27.58
C THR A 49 -11.99 -13.75 26.06
N VAL A 50 -11.75 -12.63 25.38
CA VAL A 50 -11.53 -12.60 23.94
C VAL A 50 -10.06 -12.28 23.70
N ILE A 51 -9.31 -13.27 23.23
CA ILE A 51 -7.94 -13.05 22.77
C ILE A 51 -8.02 -12.64 21.31
N ASN A 52 -7.64 -11.40 21.01
CA ASN A 52 -7.52 -10.92 19.64
C ASN A 52 -6.27 -11.53 18.98
N LYS A 53 -6.35 -12.82 18.63
CA LYS A 53 -5.36 -13.45 17.76
C LYS A 53 -5.44 -12.74 16.41
N ARG A 54 -4.43 -11.93 16.09
CA ARG A 54 -4.36 -11.26 14.79
C ARG A 54 -4.34 -12.36 13.71
N PRO A 55 -5.19 -12.26 12.67
CA PRO A 55 -5.08 -13.19 11.55
C PRO A 55 -3.68 -13.06 10.95
N SER A 56 -3.11 -14.17 10.49
CA SER A 56 -1.91 -14.12 9.65
C SER A 56 -2.23 -13.22 8.48
N ARG A 57 -1.37 -12.24 8.18
CA ARG A 57 -1.59 -11.31 7.09
C ARG A 57 -1.76 -12.14 5.80
N PRO A 58 -2.89 -12.05 5.08
CA PRO A 58 -2.93 -12.60 3.75
C PRO A 58 -1.87 -11.84 2.96
N THR A 59 -0.92 -12.56 2.35
CA THR A 59 -0.01 -11.94 1.41
C THR A 59 -0.87 -11.28 0.31
N ASP A 60 -0.64 -9.99 0.03
CA ASP A 60 -1.25 -9.25 -1.09
C ASP A 60 -0.87 -9.85 -2.48
N GLU A 61 -0.30 -11.06 -2.48
CA GLU A 61 0.04 -11.91 -3.62
C GLU A 61 -1.21 -12.45 -4.35
N ASN A 62 -2.41 -12.39 -3.73
CA ASN A 62 -3.63 -12.98 -4.31
C ASN A 62 -4.54 -12.00 -5.08
N LEU A 63 -4.25 -10.70 -5.10
CA LEU A 63 -5.00 -9.75 -5.94
C LEU A 63 -4.40 -9.68 -7.35
N THR A 64 -5.26 -9.72 -8.37
CA THR A 64 -4.83 -9.50 -9.76
C THR A 64 -4.32 -8.06 -9.94
N GLU A 65 -3.44 -7.86 -10.92
CA GLU A 65 -2.83 -6.54 -11.19
C GLU A 65 -3.91 -5.48 -11.51
N GLU A 66 -4.99 -5.89 -12.19
CA GLU A 66 -6.13 -5.04 -12.52
C GLU A 66 -6.88 -4.57 -11.26
N GLU A 67 -7.08 -5.44 -10.28
CA GLU A 67 -7.74 -5.07 -9.01
C GLU A 67 -6.88 -4.11 -8.20
N LYS A 68 -5.56 -4.28 -8.21
CA LYS A 68 -4.60 -3.36 -7.59
C LYS A 68 -4.66 -1.99 -8.25
N GLU A 69 -4.74 -1.93 -9.58
CA GLU A 69 -4.83 -0.67 -10.30
C GLU A 69 -6.16 0.07 -10.00
N ILE A 70 -7.29 -0.65 -9.96
CA ILE A 70 -8.60 -0.06 -9.61
C ILE A 70 -8.58 0.48 -8.18
N ARG A 71 -8.04 -0.30 -7.23
CA ARG A 71 -7.89 0.11 -5.84
C ARG A 71 -7.00 1.35 -5.72
N MET A 72 -5.87 1.36 -6.41
CA MET A 72 -4.93 2.48 -6.45
C MET A 72 -5.61 3.74 -7.04
N LYS A 73 -6.34 3.62 -8.15
CA LYS A 73 -7.09 4.73 -8.76
C LYS A 73 -8.15 5.29 -7.81
N LYS A 74 -8.87 4.43 -7.09
CA LYS A 74 -9.85 4.85 -6.09
C LYS A 74 -9.18 5.56 -4.91
N PHE A 75 -8.10 4.98 -4.39
CA PHE A 75 -7.32 5.53 -3.30
C PHE A 75 -6.72 6.90 -3.65
N MET A 76 -6.18 7.05 -4.86
CA MET A 76 -5.65 8.32 -5.36
C MET A 76 -6.73 9.41 -5.37
N LYS A 77 -7.95 9.08 -5.80
CA LYS A 77 -9.07 10.04 -5.86
C LYS A 77 -9.58 10.42 -4.47
N GLU A 78 -9.67 9.47 -3.55
CA GLU A 78 -10.18 9.70 -2.19
C GLU A 78 -9.19 10.51 -1.35
N HIS A 79 -7.89 10.23 -1.49
CA HIS A 79 -6.84 10.75 -0.61
C HIS A 79 -5.85 11.71 -1.28
N GLU A 80 -6.23 12.31 -2.41
CA GLU A 80 -5.34 13.13 -3.23
C GLU A 80 -4.68 14.27 -2.44
N LYS A 81 -5.47 14.97 -1.62
CA LYS A 81 -4.99 16.14 -0.84
C LYS A 81 -4.02 15.71 0.25
N GLU A 82 -4.28 14.59 0.90
CA GLU A 82 -3.46 14.07 1.99
C GLU A 82 -2.14 13.50 1.45
N LEU A 83 -2.20 12.82 0.30
CA LEU A 83 -1.03 12.36 -0.44
C LEU A 83 -0.13 13.52 -0.87
N LYS A 84 -0.73 14.58 -1.46
CA LYS A 84 0.01 15.79 -1.84
C LYS A 84 0.61 16.49 -0.62
N HIS A 85 -0.11 16.54 0.50
CA HIS A 85 0.42 17.13 1.72
C HIS A 85 1.64 16.36 2.22
N TYR A 86 1.55 15.02 2.32
CA TYR A 86 2.68 14.18 2.69
C TYR A 86 3.87 14.36 1.74
N ALA A 87 3.63 14.38 0.42
CA ALA A 87 4.65 14.57 -0.60
C ALA A 87 5.47 15.86 -0.42
N MET A 88 4.83 16.91 0.09
CA MET A 88 5.45 18.22 0.29
C MET A 88 6.24 18.33 1.60
N LEU A 89 6.12 17.37 2.52
CA LEU A 89 6.89 17.36 3.77
C LEU A 89 8.37 17.09 3.50
N ARG A 90 9.23 17.45 4.46
CA ARG A 90 10.68 17.18 4.37
C ARG A 90 11.27 16.73 5.69
N LYS A 91 10.90 17.39 6.78
CA LYS A 91 11.38 17.05 8.11
C LYS A 91 10.82 15.70 8.53
N TYR A 92 11.69 14.84 9.05
CA TYR A 92 11.32 13.50 9.49
C TYR A 92 10.25 13.51 10.59
N ASP A 93 10.34 14.43 11.54
CA ASP A 93 9.35 14.52 12.63
C ASP A 93 7.96 14.92 12.13
N ASP A 94 7.89 15.82 11.15
CA ASP A 94 6.62 16.24 10.53
C ASP A 94 6.02 15.09 9.70
N SER A 95 6.84 14.43 8.87
CA SER A 95 6.43 13.25 8.11
C SER A 95 5.94 12.13 9.03
N ARG A 96 6.64 11.89 10.14
CA ARG A 96 6.27 10.90 11.15
C ARG A 96 4.94 11.23 11.82
N ALA A 97 4.77 12.47 12.29
CA ALA A 97 3.54 12.90 12.93
C ALA A 97 2.34 12.82 11.97
N TYR A 98 2.55 13.22 10.71
CA TYR A 98 1.52 13.17 9.68
C TYR A 98 1.09 11.75 9.34
N LEU A 99 2.05 10.83 9.16
CA LEU A 99 1.75 9.42 8.88
C LEU A 99 1.09 8.71 10.08
N LYS A 100 1.42 9.10 11.32
CA LYS A 100 0.72 8.61 12.52
C LYS A 100 -0.74 9.06 12.59
N ALA A 101 -1.01 10.30 12.20
CA ALA A 101 -2.37 10.82 12.13
C ALA A 101 -3.17 10.15 11.01
N HIS A 102 -2.49 9.81 9.89
CA HIS A 102 -3.10 9.24 8.69
C HIS A 102 -2.52 7.85 8.38
N ASN A 103 -2.71 6.90 9.31
CA ASN A 103 -2.12 5.55 9.21
C ASN A 103 -2.47 4.80 7.90
N TYR A 104 -3.59 5.13 7.26
CA TYR A 104 -4.00 4.52 6.00
C TYR A 104 -3.08 4.90 4.82
N LEU A 105 -2.35 6.02 4.91
CA LEU A 105 -1.37 6.45 3.91
C LEU A 105 -0.12 5.58 3.89
N VAL A 106 0.17 4.83 4.96
CA VAL A 106 1.31 3.90 5.01
C VAL A 106 0.92 2.61 4.27
N SER A 107 1.00 2.66 2.95
CA SER A 107 0.59 1.58 2.04
C SER A 107 1.46 1.59 0.76
N GLU A 108 1.50 0.46 0.06
CA GLU A 108 2.17 0.37 -1.26
C GLU A 108 1.48 1.27 -2.30
N ASP A 109 0.15 1.38 -2.23
CA ASP A 109 -0.66 2.26 -3.08
C ASP A 109 -0.18 3.71 -3.02
N THR A 110 0.17 4.22 -1.83
CA THR A 110 0.72 5.57 -1.65
C THR A 110 2.05 5.75 -2.36
N ALA A 111 2.98 4.80 -2.19
CA ALA A 111 4.28 4.87 -2.86
C ALA A 111 4.12 4.86 -4.39
N ASN A 112 3.26 4.00 -4.92
CA ASN A 112 2.99 3.90 -6.36
C ASN A 112 2.33 5.17 -6.92
N CYS A 113 1.32 5.72 -6.23
CA CYS A 113 0.68 6.98 -6.62
C CYS A 113 1.70 8.13 -6.73
N LEU A 114 2.57 8.25 -5.73
CA LEU A 114 3.58 9.32 -5.69
C LEU A 114 4.63 9.15 -6.79
N VAL A 115 5.05 7.91 -7.10
CA VAL A 115 5.96 7.63 -8.21
C VAL A 115 5.37 8.08 -9.55
N ILE A 116 4.08 7.79 -9.80
CA ILE A 116 3.38 8.23 -11.01
C ILE A 116 3.35 9.76 -11.10
N TRP A 117 3.07 10.45 -10.00
CA TRP A 117 3.10 11.91 -9.97
C TRP A 117 4.50 12.48 -10.21
N CYS A 118 5.55 11.87 -9.65
CA CYS A 118 6.92 12.29 -9.92
C CYS A 118 7.27 12.19 -11.41
N ILE A 119 6.84 11.12 -12.10
CA ILE A 119 7.05 10.99 -13.56
C ILE A 119 6.29 12.08 -14.31
N ASN A 120 5.02 12.32 -13.96
CA ASN A 120 4.21 13.34 -14.62
C ASN A 120 4.77 14.76 -14.41
N TRP A 121 5.23 15.09 -13.20
CA TRP A 121 5.87 16.38 -12.94
C TRP A 121 7.20 16.55 -13.66
N GLU A 122 7.96 15.47 -13.83
CA GLU A 122 9.19 15.49 -14.63
C GLU A 122 8.88 15.76 -16.10
N MET A 123 7.82 15.15 -16.65
CA MET A 123 7.33 15.46 -18.00
C MET A 123 6.84 16.91 -18.13
N GLU A 124 6.25 17.48 -17.08
CA GLU A 124 5.86 18.90 -16.99
C GLU A 124 7.05 19.87 -16.73
N GLN A 125 8.30 19.38 -16.75
CA GLN A 125 9.53 20.15 -16.49
C GLN A 125 9.63 20.74 -15.07
N LYS A 126 8.91 20.18 -14.09
CA LYS A 126 8.96 20.58 -12.67
C LYS A 126 10.02 19.78 -11.90
N HIS A 127 11.27 19.89 -12.34
CA HIS A 127 12.40 19.10 -11.81
C HIS A 127 12.61 19.28 -10.31
N ASP A 128 12.57 20.52 -9.81
CA ASP A 128 12.80 20.79 -8.37
C ASP A 128 11.73 20.16 -7.49
N LEU A 129 10.47 20.20 -7.94
CA LEU A 129 9.36 19.58 -7.23
C LEU A 129 9.49 18.06 -7.23
N MET A 130 9.84 17.46 -8.36
CA MET A 130 10.11 16.02 -8.46
C MET A 130 11.21 15.61 -7.47
N GLN A 131 12.32 16.36 -7.42
CA GLN A 131 13.42 16.07 -6.51
C GLN A 131 13.05 16.19 -5.03
N HIS A 132 12.17 17.13 -4.69
CA HIS A 132 11.65 17.29 -3.33
C HIS A 132 10.79 16.09 -2.93
N VAL A 133 9.82 15.72 -3.79
CA VAL A 133 8.88 14.64 -3.51
C VAL A 133 9.55 13.26 -3.54
N ALA A 134 10.57 13.07 -4.38
CA ALA A 134 11.36 11.83 -4.44
C ALA A 134 11.87 11.39 -3.05
N HIS A 135 12.21 12.33 -2.17
CA HIS A 135 12.63 12.01 -0.81
C HIS A 135 11.52 11.35 0.01
N GLN A 136 10.29 11.87 -0.05
CA GLN A 136 9.16 11.29 0.68
C GLN A 136 8.75 9.92 0.14
N ILE A 137 8.94 9.70 -1.17
CA ILE A 137 8.73 8.40 -1.81
C ILE A 137 9.72 7.38 -1.25
N ILE A 138 11.00 7.72 -1.23
CA ILE A 138 12.05 6.82 -0.74
C ILE A 138 11.87 6.55 0.76
N CYS A 139 11.47 7.55 1.56
CA CYS A 139 11.06 7.31 2.94
C CYS A 139 9.92 6.28 3.05
N MET A 140 8.88 6.40 2.22
CA MET A 140 7.77 5.45 2.23
C MET A 140 8.21 4.04 1.78
N GLN A 141 9.05 3.94 0.74
CA GLN A 141 9.59 2.67 0.26
C GLN A 141 10.44 1.96 1.32
N TYR A 142 11.31 2.69 2.01
CA TYR A 142 12.10 2.15 3.11
C TYR A 142 11.22 1.67 4.29
N ILE A 143 10.14 2.38 4.62
CA ILE A 143 9.18 1.94 5.65
C ILE A 143 8.55 0.60 5.23
N LEU A 144 8.11 0.49 3.97
CA LEU A 144 7.53 -0.74 3.43
C LEU A 144 8.53 -1.89 3.37
N GLU A 145 9.78 -1.61 3.00
CA GLU A 145 10.85 -2.61 2.98
C GLU A 145 11.22 -3.09 4.38
N LEU A 146 11.35 -2.18 5.35
CA LEU A 146 11.57 -2.54 6.75
C LEU A 146 10.41 -3.39 7.29
N ALA A 147 9.17 -3.09 6.90
CA ALA A 147 8.00 -3.88 7.26
C ALA A 147 8.06 -5.31 6.70
N LYS A 148 8.51 -5.45 5.44
CA LYS A 148 8.72 -6.76 4.79
C LYS A 148 9.81 -7.56 5.49
N GLN A 149 10.94 -6.94 5.82
CA GLN A 149 12.06 -7.58 6.53
C GLN A 149 11.67 -8.07 7.93
N LEU A 150 10.80 -7.32 8.63
CA LEU A 150 10.34 -7.64 9.98
C LEU A 150 9.04 -8.46 10.01
N GLU A 151 8.51 -8.84 8.86
CA GLU A 151 7.21 -9.52 8.69
C GLU A 151 6.08 -8.86 9.49
N CYS A 152 6.10 -7.52 9.57
CA CYS A 152 5.17 -6.73 10.37
C CYS A 152 4.34 -5.78 9.50
N ASP A 153 3.28 -5.22 10.09
CA ASP A 153 2.49 -4.20 9.40
C ASP A 153 3.32 -2.91 9.25
N PRO A 154 3.37 -2.28 8.06
CA PRO A 154 4.11 -1.04 7.83
C PRO A 154 3.77 0.09 8.81
N ARG A 155 2.54 0.13 9.30
CA ARG A 155 2.08 1.15 10.26
C ARG A 155 2.71 0.95 11.64
N ALA A 156 3.10 -0.28 11.97
CA ALA A 156 3.75 -0.61 13.23
C ALA A 156 5.26 -0.32 13.23
N CYS A 157 5.92 -0.38 12.06
CA CYS A 157 7.35 -0.11 11.94
C CYS A 157 7.70 1.35 11.62
N LEU A 158 6.70 2.21 11.40
CA LEU A 158 6.86 3.64 11.12
C LEU A 158 7.85 4.33 12.07
N ASP A 159 7.65 4.14 13.38
CA ASP A 159 8.51 4.74 14.41
C ASP A 159 9.94 4.24 14.37
N MET A 160 10.12 2.96 14.05
CA MET A 160 11.44 2.33 13.97
C MET A 160 12.23 2.92 12.80
N PHE A 161 11.59 3.12 11.65
CA PHE A 161 12.24 3.75 10.50
C PHE A 161 12.73 5.16 10.82
N PHE A 162 11.85 6.04 11.33
CA PHE A 162 12.25 7.43 11.59
C PHE A 162 13.29 7.55 12.70
N THR A 163 13.24 6.69 13.72
CA THR A 163 14.30 6.62 14.74
C THR A 163 15.62 6.17 14.11
N LYS A 164 15.59 5.14 13.26
CA LYS A 164 16.79 4.64 12.56
C LYS A 164 17.39 5.70 11.67
N ILE A 165 16.62 6.39 10.81
CA ILE A 165 17.19 7.38 9.88
C ILE A 165 17.75 8.63 10.60
N GLN A 166 17.19 9.01 11.75
CA GLN A 166 17.65 10.16 12.53
C GLN A 166 18.89 9.86 13.39
N VAL A 167 18.99 8.65 13.93
CA VAL A 167 20.10 8.21 14.81
C VAL A 167 21.16 7.40 14.04
N ALA A 168 20.92 7.11 12.76
CA ALA A 168 21.69 6.19 11.94
C ALA A 168 23.19 6.49 11.89
N GLU A 169 23.95 5.40 11.79
CA GLU A 169 25.36 5.46 11.40
C GLU A 169 25.51 6.08 9.99
N PRO A 170 26.62 6.79 9.72
CA PRO A 170 26.85 7.48 8.45
C PRO A 170 26.64 6.60 7.22
N GLU A 171 26.93 5.31 7.33
CA GLU A 171 26.79 4.31 6.26
C GLU A 171 25.32 4.09 5.84
N TYR A 172 24.39 4.01 6.80
CA TYR A 172 22.96 3.85 6.50
C TYR A 172 22.40 5.09 5.81
N ARG A 173 22.83 6.27 6.26
CA ARG A 173 22.45 7.53 5.61
C ARG A 173 23.03 7.63 4.19
N ALA A 174 24.27 7.21 3.99
CA ALA A 174 24.88 7.18 2.66
C ALA A 174 24.13 6.24 1.70
N SER A 175 23.73 5.05 2.17
CA SER A 175 22.89 4.12 1.38
C SER A 175 21.55 4.76 0.98
N PHE A 176 20.90 5.43 1.93
CA PHE A 176 19.63 6.13 1.67
C PHE A 176 19.80 7.27 0.64
N GLU A 177 20.86 8.07 0.75
CA GLU A 177 21.14 9.16 -0.19
C GLU A 177 21.53 8.64 -1.59
N GLU A 178 22.23 7.52 -1.66
CA GLU A 178 22.54 6.81 -2.91
C GLU A 178 21.26 6.31 -3.60
N GLU A 179 20.39 5.62 -2.86
CA GLU A 179 19.12 5.14 -3.41
C GLU A 179 18.21 6.27 -3.85
N LEU A 180 18.18 7.38 -3.12
CA LEU A 180 17.46 8.58 -3.53
C LEU A 180 18.01 9.14 -4.85
N ARG A 181 19.33 9.13 -5.05
CA ARG A 181 19.95 9.59 -6.30
C ARG A 181 19.57 8.67 -7.46
N GLN A 182 19.74 7.36 -7.28
CA GLN A 182 19.36 6.36 -8.29
C GLN A 182 17.87 6.41 -8.62
N PHE A 183 17.02 6.66 -7.62
CA PHE A 183 15.60 6.83 -7.84
C PHE A 183 15.29 8.05 -8.71
N LYS A 184 15.92 9.20 -8.45
CA LYS A 184 15.77 10.40 -9.29
C LYS A 184 16.19 10.11 -10.73
N GLU A 185 17.34 9.46 -10.94
CA GLU A 185 17.82 9.09 -12.28
C GLU A 185 16.83 8.17 -13.01
N ARG A 186 16.26 7.18 -12.31
CA ARG A 186 15.22 6.30 -12.88
C ARG A 186 13.97 7.08 -13.30
N ILE A 187 13.55 8.09 -12.53
CA ILE A 187 12.40 8.92 -12.86
C ILE A 187 12.67 9.76 -14.11
N VAL A 188 13.84 10.41 -14.18
CA VAL A 188 14.26 11.19 -15.36
C VAL A 188 14.29 10.32 -16.61
N ARG A 189 14.90 9.12 -16.52
CA ARG A 189 14.94 8.17 -17.63
C ARG A 189 13.53 7.75 -18.08
N ARG A 190 12.67 7.35 -17.14
CA ARG A 190 11.28 6.95 -17.46
C ARG A 190 10.45 8.09 -18.05
N ALA A 191 10.66 9.32 -17.59
CA ALA A 191 9.99 10.49 -18.16
C ALA A 191 10.45 10.74 -19.60
N GLY A 192 11.76 10.59 -19.87
CA GLY A 192 12.32 10.65 -21.22
C GLY A 192 11.77 9.57 -22.15
N GLU A 193 11.75 8.31 -21.70
CA GLU A 193 11.17 7.17 -22.44
C GLU A 193 9.70 7.43 -22.81
N LYS A 194 8.88 7.92 -21.87
CA LYS A 194 7.47 8.25 -22.13
C LYS A 194 7.30 9.44 -23.09
N LEU A 195 8.18 10.43 -23.00
CA LEU A 195 8.13 11.57 -23.92
C LEU A 195 8.51 11.13 -25.33
N GLU A 196 9.52 10.28 -25.49
CA GLU A 196 9.92 9.70 -26.77
C GLU A 196 8.82 8.83 -27.38
N GLU A 197 8.15 8.01 -26.57
CA GLU A 197 7.00 7.21 -26.99
C GLU A 197 5.85 8.10 -27.48
N ALA A 198 5.50 9.14 -26.72
CA ALA A 198 4.47 10.10 -27.13
C ALA A 198 4.82 10.85 -28.43
N VAL A 199 6.11 11.19 -28.63
CA VAL A 199 6.57 11.81 -29.89
C VAL A 199 6.45 10.83 -31.06
N LYS A 200 6.87 9.57 -30.89
CA LYS A 200 6.75 8.54 -31.92
C LYS A 200 5.31 8.24 -32.30
N GLU A 201 4.39 8.22 -31.32
CA GLU A 201 2.95 8.05 -31.59
C GLU A 201 2.40 9.20 -32.44
N VAL A 202 2.77 10.44 -32.12
CA VAL A 202 2.38 11.61 -32.91
C VAL A 202 2.98 11.58 -34.31
N GLU A 203 4.25 11.19 -34.45
CA GLU A 203 4.92 11.04 -35.74
C GLU A 203 4.27 9.95 -36.60
N GLU A 204 3.88 8.80 -36.02
CA GLU A 204 3.17 7.74 -36.74
C GLU A 204 1.75 8.19 -37.11
N GLU A 205 1.03 8.91 -36.25
CA GLU A 205 -0.27 9.50 -36.61
C GLU A 205 -0.15 10.49 -37.77
N GLU A 206 0.89 11.33 -37.77
CA GLU A 206 1.16 12.23 -38.90
C GLU A 206 1.55 11.47 -40.16
N ARG A 207 2.37 10.42 -40.04
CA ARG A 207 2.72 9.52 -41.13
C ARG A 207 1.48 8.90 -41.74
N GLN A 208 0.58 8.35 -40.92
CA GLN A 208 -0.70 7.80 -41.35
C GLN A 208 -1.57 8.83 -42.08
N LYS A 209 -1.59 10.09 -41.64
CA LYS A 209 -2.29 11.18 -42.34
C LYS A 209 -1.64 11.58 -43.67
N ARG A 210 -0.33 11.38 -43.82
CA ARG A 210 0.43 11.64 -45.06
C ARG A 210 0.37 10.49 -46.07
N LEU A 211 -0.09 9.30 -45.68
CA LEU A 211 -0.17 8.16 -46.58
C LEU A 211 -1.07 8.47 -47.79
N GLY A 212 -0.54 8.22 -48.98
CA GLY A 212 -1.30 8.31 -50.22
C GLY A 212 -2.34 7.19 -50.36
N PRO A 213 -3.17 7.21 -51.41
CA PRO A 213 -4.22 6.22 -51.66
C PRO A 213 -3.73 4.76 -51.77
N GLY A 214 -2.42 4.53 -51.88
CA GLY A 214 -1.79 3.21 -51.87
C GLY A 214 -1.15 2.80 -50.53
N GLY A 215 -1.35 3.56 -49.46
CA GLY A 215 -0.77 3.25 -48.14
C GLY A 215 0.75 3.45 -48.04
N LEU A 216 1.34 4.21 -48.96
CA LEU A 216 2.77 4.57 -48.96
C LEU A 216 2.94 6.05 -48.61
N ASP A 217 3.96 6.37 -47.81
CA ASP A 217 4.33 7.76 -47.52
C ASP A 217 5.09 8.34 -48.74
N PRO A 218 4.61 9.44 -49.36
CA PRO A 218 5.28 10.06 -50.50
C PRO A 218 6.75 10.43 -50.25
N ILE A 219 7.12 10.78 -49.01
CA ILE A 219 8.49 11.18 -48.65
C ILE A 219 9.40 9.95 -48.60
N GLU A 220 8.97 8.86 -47.96
CA GLU A 220 9.73 7.61 -47.90
C GLU A 220 9.91 6.99 -49.30
N VAL A 221 8.88 7.05 -50.13
CA VAL A 221 8.98 6.62 -51.53
C VAL A 221 10.01 7.47 -52.27
N PHE A 222 9.96 8.80 -52.10
CA PHE A 222 10.89 9.69 -52.79
C PHE A 222 12.36 9.48 -52.37
N GLU A 223 12.62 9.21 -51.09
CA GLU A 223 13.97 8.94 -50.58
C GLU A 223 14.50 7.54 -50.94
N SER A 224 13.61 6.56 -51.10
CA SER A 224 13.98 5.20 -51.54
C SER A 224 14.16 5.07 -53.05
N LEU A 225 13.74 6.07 -53.84
CA LEU A 225 13.93 6.08 -55.29
C LEU A 225 15.42 6.23 -55.67
N PRO A 226 15.87 5.53 -56.72
CA PRO A 226 17.19 5.74 -57.31
C PRO A 226 17.45 7.20 -57.67
N ASP A 227 18.70 7.66 -57.51
CA ASP A 227 19.12 9.05 -57.74
C ASP A 227 18.73 9.60 -59.12
N GLU A 228 18.72 8.74 -60.15
CA GLU A 228 18.32 9.09 -61.51
C GLU A 228 16.82 9.43 -61.59
N LEU A 229 15.97 8.63 -60.96
CA LEU A 229 14.54 8.87 -60.88
C LEU A 229 14.22 10.06 -59.98
N ARG A 230 14.92 10.19 -58.84
CA ARG A 230 14.77 11.33 -57.93
C ARG A 230 15.02 12.66 -58.65
N LYS A 231 16.10 12.76 -59.43
CA LYS A 231 16.40 13.94 -60.26
C LYS A 231 15.36 14.20 -61.36
N CYS A 232 14.76 13.14 -61.92
CA CYS A 232 13.66 13.28 -62.89
C CYS A 232 12.41 13.90 -62.25
N PHE A 233 12.07 13.50 -61.02
CA PHE A 233 10.94 14.06 -60.26
C PHE A 233 11.22 15.49 -59.75
N GLU A 234 12.45 15.79 -59.30
CA GLU A 234 12.86 17.15 -58.90
C GLU A 234 12.82 18.15 -60.06
N SER A 235 13.24 17.73 -61.25
CA SER A 235 13.27 18.57 -62.45
C SER A 235 11.95 18.60 -63.24
N GLN A 236 10.95 17.81 -62.80
CA GLN A 236 9.64 17.65 -63.47
C GLN A 236 9.76 17.34 -64.98
N ASN A 237 10.84 16.66 -65.39
CA ASN A 237 11.12 16.44 -66.81
C ASN A 237 10.59 15.09 -67.30
N ILE A 238 9.45 15.13 -67.99
CA ILE A 238 8.72 13.96 -68.48
C ILE A 238 9.53 13.15 -69.50
N ALA A 239 10.37 13.80 -70.32
CA ALA A 239 11.16 13.14 -71.34
C ALA A 239 12.32 12.33 -70.72
N LEU A 240 12.98 12.89 -69.70
CA LEU A 240 14.06 12.23 -68.97
C LEU A 240 13.54 11.02 -68.19
N LEU A 241 12.35 11.13 -67.60
CA LEU A 241 11.68 10.05 -66.88
C LEU A 241 11.41 8.85 -67.81
N GLN A 242 10.85 9.09 -69.00
CA GLN A 242 10.59 8.03 -69.98
C GLN A 242 11.87 7.32 -70.46
N GLU A 243 12.96 8.05 -70.63
CA GLU A 243 14.26 7.47 -71.01
C GLU A 243 14.85 6.61 -69.88
N THR A 244 14.79 7.08 -68.63
CA THR A 244 15.25 6.31 -67.46
C THR A 244 14.43 5.04 -67.24
N VAL A 245 13.10 5.10 -67.38
CA VAL A 245 12.21 3.93 -67.27
C VAL A 245 12.45 2.93 -68.41
N ALA A 246 12.72 3.40 -69.63
CA ALA A 246 13.08 2.52 -70.74
C ALA A 246 14.40 1.78 -70.52
N LYS A 247 15.37 2.39 -69.83
CA LYS A 247 16.67 1.77 -69.47
C LYS A 247 16.58 0.77 -68.31
N MET A 248 15.52 0.81 -67.51
CA MET A 248 15.33 -0.11 -66.36
C MET A 248 14.52 -1.38 -66.68
N ASN A 249 13.95 -1.50 -67.89
CA ASN A 249 13.14 -2.65 -68.32
C ASN A 249 13.94 -3.75 -69.08
N GLU A 250 15.26 -3.72 -69.01
CA GLU A 250 16.17 -4.84 -69.34
C GLU A 250 16.84 -5.37 -68.07
#